data_AF-A0A935WHN1-F1
#
_entry.id   AF-A0A935WHN1-F1
#
_cell.length_a   1.000
_cell.length_b   1.000
_cell.length_c   1.000
_cell.angle_alpha   90.00
_cell.angle_beta   90.00
_cell.angle_gamma   90.00
#
_symmetry.space_group_name_H-M   'P 1'
#
loop_
_entity.id
_entity.type
_entity.pdbx_description
1 polymer ?
#
loop_
_entity_poly.entity_id
_entity_poly.type
_entity_poly.pdbx_seq_one_letter_code
_entity_poly.pdbx_strand_id
1 'polypeptide(L)'
;MMRILSALCLLLLAAPLAAQERTASPHGKLSVECAACHRPEAWSPLKARLQFSHAATGFPLEAAHATAECRTCHTALDFQGTPNNCATCHQDTHRGELGPDCGSCHTERSFLDQAKMQRAHDQTRFTLTGAHRAVDCVACHQPSAQGGLQFVGQSPECLSCHQPQFAAAKNPDHVQGGLPENCEQCHSSTEWDRGRFNHDEGPFPLTGAHRAVRCVDCHTTSHYSDAPTQCAGCHQADYDNTTDPNHAGASFPTTCLDCHGTTSWDGAAFNHDQSGFKLTGAHRSTACDQCHVNNQYTGTPSTCLACHQADYDNTANPNHLAANFPTDCASCHTTQQWLGATFDHDASFFKIYSGDHRGEWATCADCHQTPTNFGDFTCLSCHEHSQTKMDSEHRGKNGYSYVSSECLRCHPRT
;
A
#
# COMPACT_ATOMS: atom_id res chain seq x y z
N MET A 1 -6.53 23.46 122.38
CA MET A 1 -5.62 23.77 123.50
C MET A 1 -4.32 24.31 122.92
N MET A 2 -3.80 25.36 123.54
CA MET A 2 -2.87 26.37 123.02
C MET A 2 -1.38 25.98 123.14
N ARG A 3 -0.51 26.75 122.44
CA ARG A 3 0.95 27.03 122.67
C ARG A 3 1.90 26.39 121.63
N ILE A 4 2.39 27.15 120.63
CA ILE A 4 3.50 28.16 120.59
C ILE A 4 4.92 27.53 120.79
N LEU A 5 5.83 27.91 119.86
CA LEU A 5 7.31 28.07 119.95
C LEU A 5 8.20 26.97 119.31
N SER A 6 8.87 27.30 118.21
CA SER A 6 10.28 27.77 118.20
C SER A 6 10.95 27.54 116.84
N ALA A 7 11.63 28.58 116.36
CA ALA A 7 12.45 28.59 115.16
C ALA A 7 13.77 27.84 115.37
N LEU A 8 14.22 27.08 114.35
CA LEU A 8 15.59 26.64 114.20
C LEU A 8 16.01 26.81 112.74
N CYS A 9 16.91 27.75 112.49
CA CYS A 9 17.49 28.07 111.20
C CYS A 9 18.62 27.07 110.91
N LEU A 10 18.48 26.25 109.85
CA LEU A 10 19.51 25.32 109.39
C LEU A 10 20.10 25.84 108.07
N LEU A 11 21.38 26.23 108.10
CA LEU A 11 22.20 26.43 106.90
C LEU A 11 22.42 25.06 106.22
N LEU A 12 21.95 24.90 104.99
CA LEU A 12 22.32 23.80 104.09
C LEU A 12 23.21 24.34 102.98
N LEU A 13 24.49 23.96 103.04
CA LEU A 13 25.47 24.14 101.99
C LEU A 13 25.01 23.43 100.72
N ALA A 14 24.83 24.18 99.63
CA ALA A 14 24.68 23.63 98.30
C ALA A 14 26.04 23.05 97.85
N ALA A 15 26.15 21.72 97.84
CA ALA A 15 27.23 21.04 97.14
C ALA A 15 27.06 21.26 95.63
N PRO A 16 28.15 21.56 94.88
CA PRO A 16 28.05 21.64 93.44
C PRO A 16 27.74 20.24 92.91
N LEU A 17 26.67 20.10 92.12
CA LEU A 17 26.47 18.88 91.34
C LEU A 17 27.70 18.71 90.44
N ALA A 18 28.50 17.67 90.72
CA ALA A 18 29.54 17.22 89.81
C ALA A 18 28.87 16.87 88.48
N ALA A 19 29.25 17.58 87.41
CA ALA A 19 28.83 17.23 86.07
C ALA A 19 29.31 15.80 85.77
N GLN A 20 28.36 14.90 85.58
CA GLN A 20 28.61 13.52 85.16
C GLN A 20 29.43 13.55 83.86
N GLU A 21 30.53 12.80 83.82
CA GLU A 21 31.36 12.67 82.61
C GLU A 21 30.47 12.38 81.40
N ARG A 22 30.72 13.08 80.29
CA ARG A 22 29.99 12.86 79.04
C ARG A 22 30.24 11.43 78.59
N THR A 23 29.27 10.54 78.82
CA THR A 23 29.26 9.20 78.23
C THR A 23 29.38 9.35 76.72
N ALA A 24 30.49 8.86 76.14
CA ALA A 24 30.67 8.85 74.69
C ALA A 24 29.51 8.08 74.06
N SER A 25 28.88 8.67 73.05
CA SER A 25 27.76 8.03 72.35
C SER A 25 28.26 6.75 71.67
N PRO A 26 27.64 5.58 71.92
CA PRO A 26 27.96 4.36 71.17
C PRO A 26 27.49 4.42 69.71
N HIS A 27 26.79 5.50 69.33
CA HIS A 27 26.20 5.70 68.01
C HIS A 27 27.06 6.50 67.03
N GLY A 28 28.37 6.62 67.32
CA GLY A 28 29.28 7.41 66.51
C GLY A 28 28.89 8.89 66.46
N LYS A 29 29.05 9.53 65.29
CA LYS A 29 28.72 10.95 65.05
C LYS A 29 27.23 11.18 64.76
N LEU A 30 26.36 10.69 65.63
CA LEU A 30 24.91 10.92 65.52
C LEU A 30 24.54 12.27 66.15
N SER A 31 24.21 13.26 65.32
CA SER A 31 23.83 14.62 65.75
C SER A 31 22.34 14.73 66.09
N VAL A 32 21.85 13.91 67.03
CA VAL A 32 20.47 13.98 67.56
C VAL A 32 20.48 13.95 69.07
N GLU A 33 19.47 14.56 69.70
CA GLU A 33 19.35 14.50 71.16
C GLU A 33 19.09 13.05 71.62
N CYS A 34 19.80 12.59 72.66
CA CYS A 34 19.65 11.23 73.19
C CYS A 34 18.20 10.90 73.57
N ALA A 35 17.46 11.91 74.04
CA ALA A 35 16.05 11.80 74.42
C ALA A 35 15.12 11.56 73.22
N ALA A 36 15.55 11.75 71.97
CA ALA A 36 14.76 11.42 70.79
C ALA A 36 14.45 9.91 70.70
N CYS A 37 15.35 9.07 71.25
CA CYS A 37 15.28 7.62 71.17
C CYS A 37 15.23 6.92 72.53
N HIS A 38 15.93 7.47 73.53
CA HIS A 38 16.04 6.88 74.86
C HIS A 38 15.16 7.60 75.89
N ARG A 39 14.86 6.90 76.98
CA ARG A 39 14.18 7.46 78.14
C ARG A 39 15.24 7.98 79.14
N PRO A 40 15.00 9.09 79.85
CA PRO A 40 15.93 9.56 80.88
C PRO A 40 16.21 8.52 81.97
N GLU A 41 15.26 7.62 82.21
CA GLU A 41 15.33 6.61 83.28
C GLU A 41 16.07 5.33 82.85
N ALA A 42 16.15 5.02 81.55
CA ALA A 42 16.82 3.82 81.03
C ALA A 42 17.14 3.92 79.52
N TRP A 43 18.29 3.36 79.14
CA TRP A 43 18.73 3.28 77.74
C TRP A 43 18.03 2.18 76.93
N SER A 44 17.47 1.16 77.59
CA SER A 44 16.72 0.06 76.99
C SER A 44 15.50 -0.28 77.85
N PRO A 45 14.32 -0.58 77.25
CA PRO A 45 14.02 -0.56 75.82
C PRO A 45 13.92 0.87 75.26
N LEU A 46 14.00 1.00 73.93
CA LEU A 46 13.79 2.28 73.24
C LEU A 46 12.36 2.81 73.43
N LYS A 47 12.16 4.11 73.16
CA LYS A 47 10.81 4.68 73.08
C LYS A 47 10.00 3.96 71.99
N ALA A 48 8.73 3.66 72.28
CA ALA A 48 7.81 3.03 71.32
C ALA A 48 7.60 3.87 70.05
N ARG A 49 7.79 5.18 70.13
CA ARG A 49 7.85 6.09 68.98
C ARG A 49 9.14 6.88 69.04
N LEU A 50 10.07 6.54 68.16
CA LEU A 50 11.31 7.28 67.98
C LEU A 50 11.01 8.63 67.32
N GLN A 51 11.65 9.69 67.78
CA GLN A 51 11.56 11.03 67.17
C GLN A 51 12.69 11.27 66.16
N PHE A 52 13.17 10.20 65.52
CA PHE A 52 14.19 10.22 64.49
C PHE A 52 13.58 9.91 63.13
N SER A 53 13.89 10.73 62.12
CA SER A 53 13.39 10.57 60.75
C SER A 53 14.54 10.28 59.79
N HIS A 54 14.38 9.24 58.98
CA HIS A 54 15.27 8.93 57.87
C HIS A 54 15.05 9.86 56.66
N ALA A 55 14.02 10.72 56.65
CA ALA A 55 13.76 11.63 55.53
C ALA A 55 14.89 12.65 55.27
N ALA A 56 15.71 12.93 56.30
CA ALA A 56 16.86 13.82 56.19
C ALA A 56 18.19 13.07 55.94
N THR A 57 18.15 11.74 55.76
CA THR A 57 19.33 10.92 55.48
C THR A 57 19.39 10.57 53.99
N GLY A 58 20.49 9.96 53.56
CA GLY A 58 20.64 9.46 52.18
C GLY A 58 19.82 8.19 51.87
N PHE A 59 18.93 7.76 52.76
CA PHE A 59 18.06 6.60 52.56
C PHE A 59 16.73 6.78 53.33
N PRO A 60 15.74 7.45 52.73
CA PRO A 60 14.40 7.53 53.28
C PRO A 60 13.79 6.14 53.40
N LEU A 61 13.24 5.79 54.58
CA LEU A 61 12.58 4.51 54.78
C LEU A 61 11.16 4.56 54.23
N GLU A 62 10.99 4.12 52.98
CA GLU A 62 9.71 4.05 52.28
C GLU A 62 9.27 2.60 52.05
N ALA A 63 7.98 2.42 51.75
CA ALA A 63 7.38 1.12 51.41
C ALA A 63 7.74 -0.01 52.39
N ALA A 64 8.36 -1.11 51.92
CA ALA A 64 8.69 -2.25 52.77
C ALA A 64 9.78 -1.92 53.82
N HIS A 65 10.66 -0.94 53.54
CA HIS A 65 11.70 -0.51 54.47
C HIS A 65 11.15 0.32 55.63
N ALA A 66 9.97 0.93 55.49
CA ALA A 66 9.34 1.72 56.55
C ALA A 66 9.00 0.91 57.81
N THR A 67 8.85 -0.42 57.67
CA THR A 67 8.57 -1.34 58.77
C THR A 67 9.78 -2.16 59.20
N ALA A 68 10.96 -1.92 58.62
CA ALA A 68 12.17 -2.66 58.98
C ALA A 68 12.67 -2.28 60.38
N GLU A 69 13.15 -3.27 61.13
CA GLU A 69 13.77 -3.02 62.42
C GLU A 69 15.15 -2.36 62.24
N CYS A 70 15.54 -1.45 63.15
CA CYS A 70 16.80 -0.71 63.03
C CYS A 70 18.02 -1.64 62.90
N ARG A 71 18.01 -2.80 63.57
CA ARG A 71 19.12 -3.77 63.55
C ARG A 71 19.22 -4.57 62.26
N THR A 72 18.19 -4.56 61.41
CA THR A 72 18.23 -5.18 60.09
C THR A 72 19.23 -4.46 59.17
N CYS A 73 19.39 -3.14 59.35
CA CYS A 73 20.35 -2.32 58.59
C CYS A 73 21.58 -1.97 59.43
N HIS A 74 21.39 -1.63 60.70
CA HIS A 74 22.46 -1.26 61.63
C HIS A 74 22.89 -2.44 62.48
N THR A 75 23.81 -3.24 61.95
CA THR A 75 24.36 -4.43 62.63
C THR A 75 25.29 -4.09 63.80
N ALA A 76 25.76 -2.84 63.86
CA ALA A 76 26.50 -2.25 64.97
C ALA A 76 25.76 -1.02 65.52
N LEU A 77 26.07 -0.62 66.76
CA LEU A 77 25.51 0.60 67.35
C LEU A 77 26.07 1.87 66.68
N ASP A 78 27.25 1.81 66.04
CA ASP A 78 27.76 2.90 65.22
C ASP A 78 26.97 3.00 63.91
N PHE A 79 26.16 4.05 63.77
CA PHE A 79 25.28 4.26 62.61
C PHE A 79 26.00 4.93 61.43
N GLN A 80 27.29 5.24 61.55
CA GLN A 80 28.04 5.84 60.46
C GLN A 80 28.34 4.84 59.34
N GLY A 81 28.24 5.29 58.08
CA GLY A 81 28.69 4.51 56.92
C GLY A 81 27.85 3.27 56.60
N THR A 82 26.62 3.17 57.11
CA THR A 82 25.70 2.08 56.75
C THR A 82 25.44 2.10 55.23
N PRO A 83 25.74 1.01 54.50
CA PRO A 83 25.52 0.94 53.05
C PRO A 83 24.05 1.10 52.70
N ASN A 84 23.76 1.79 51.59
CA ASN A 84 22.40 2.04 51.11
C ASN A 84 22.12 1.47 49.71
N ASN A 85 23.04 0.65 49.18
CA ASN A 85 22.82 -0.06 47.93
C ASN A 85 22.08 -1.39 48.19
N CYS A 86 21.20 -1.77 47.25
CA CYS A 86 20.34 -2.94 47.40
C CYS A 86 21.14 -4.23 47.62
N ALA A 87 22.20 -4.44 46.84
CA ALA A 87 22.99 -5.69 46.85
C ALA A 87 23.81 -5.92 48.14
N THR A 88 23.99 -4.89 48.99
CA THR A 88 24.67 -5.06 50.29
C THR A 88 23.75 -5.71 51.33
N CYS A 89 22.43 -5.53 51.20
CA CYS A 89 21.46 -6.07 52.16
C CYS A 89 20.61 -7.21 51.55
N HIS A 90 20.41 -7.21 50.23
CA HIS A 90 19.64 -8.22 49.52
C HIS A 90 20.54 -9.11 48.68
N GLN A 91 20.29 -10.41 48.74
CA GLN A 91 20.98 -11.38 47.90
C GLN A 91 20.50 -11.22 46.45
N ASP A 92 21.46 -11.08 45.52
CA ASP A 92 21.15 -11.06 44.10
C ASP A 92 20.90 -12.47 43.56
N THR A 93 19.63 -12.76 43.27
CA THR A 93 19.20 -14.03 42.67
C THR A 93 19.61 -14.17 41.20
N HIS A 94 19.97 -13.07 40.54
CA HIS A 94 20.41 -13.02 39.14
C HIS A 94 21.91 -13.26 39.00
N ARG A 95 22.65 -13.39 40.11
CA ARG A 95 24.09 -13.73 40.12
C ARG A 95 24.94 -12.76 39.28
N GLY A 96 24.57 -11.49 39.24
CA GLY A 96 25.26 -10.43 38.51
C GLY A 96 24.88 -10.33 37.02
N GLU A 97 23.99 -11.18 36.50
CA GLU A 97 23.61 -11.19 35.08
C GLU A 97 22.98 -9.86 34.63
N LEU A 98 22.29 -9.15 35.52
CA LEU A 98 21.56 -7.89 35.22
C LEU A 98 22.25 -6.64 35.79
N GLY A 99 23.43 -6.78 36.37
CA GLY A 99 24.15 -5.68 37.01
C GLY A 99 23.57 -5.23 38.36
N PRO A 100 24.15 -4.18 38.97
CA PRO A 100 23.85 -3.79 40.36
C PRO A 100 22.64 -2.86 40.52
N ASP A 101 22.08 -2.33 39.43
CA ASP A 101 20.91 -1.43 39.48
C ASP A 101 19.60 -2.21 39.60
N CYS A 102 19.34 -2.74 40.79
CA CYS A 102 18.12 -3.48 41.10
C CYS A 102 16.86 -2.64 40.88
N GLY A 103 16.98 -1.31 40.99
CA GLY A 103 15.89 -0.35 40.83
C GLY A 103 15.42 -0.19 39.38
N SER A 104 16.13 -0.74 38.40
CA SER A 104 15.65 -0.81 37.00
C SER A 104 14.41 -1.73 36.87
N CYS A 105 14.39 -2.84 37.62
CA CYS A 105 13.36 -3.89 37.49
C CYS A 105 12.48 -4.04 38.75
N HIS A 106 13.01 -3.73 39.94
CA HIS A 106 12.32 -3.94 41.21
C HIS A 106 11.93 -2.62 41.88
N THR A 107 11.05 -2.70 42.88
CA THR A 107 10.64 -1.52 43.67
C THR A 107 10.87 -1.79 45.15
N GLU A 108 11.02 -0.73 45.94
CA GLU A 108 11.14 -0.81 47.40
C GLU A 108 9.89 -1.39 48.10
N ARG A 109 8.78 -1.55 47.36
CA ARG A 109 7.57 -2.24 47.83
C ARG A 109 7.72 -3.76 47.73
N SER A 110 8.30 -4.27 46.64
CA SER A 110 8.45 -5.70 46.38
C SER A 110 9.42 -5.97 45.23
N PHE A 111 10.18 -7.07 45.33
CA PHE A 111 10.97 -7.64 44.24
C PHE A 111 10.11 -8.35 43.18
N LEU A 112 8.82 -8.59 43.44
CA LEU A 112 7.92 -9.32 42.54
C LEU A 112 7.01 -8.39 41.70
N ASP A 113 7.41 -7.13 41.48
CA ASP A 113 6.64 -6.17 40.67
C ASP A 113 6.71 -6.52 39.17
N GLN A 114 5.80 -7.41 38.74
CA GLN A 114 5.72 -7.87 37.35
C GLN A 114 5.52 -6.73 36.36
N ALA A 115 4.76 -5.70 36.71
CA ALA A 115 4.52 -4.58 35.80
C ALA A 115 5.81 -3.79 35.52
N LYS A 116 6.68 -3.63 36.53
CA LYS A 116 8.00 -2.99 36.32
C LYS A 116 8.95 -3.89 35.53
N MET A 117 8.99 -5.19 35.83
CA MET A 117 9.80 -6.16 35.06
C MET A 117 9.36 -6.25 33.60
N GLN A 118 8.05 -6.21 33.32
CA GLN A 118 7.52 -6.18 31.95
C GLN A 118 7.96 -4.91 31.21
N ARG A 119 7.89 -3.73 31.85
CA ARG A 119 8.38 -2.48 31.23
C ARG A 119 9.90 -2.47 31.04
N ALA A 120 10.65 -3.15 31.90
CA ALA A 120 12.10 -3.30 31.71
C ALA A 120 12.42 -4.06 30.41
N HIS A 121 11.55 -5.00 29.99
CA HIS A 121 11.72 -5.69 28.70
C HIS A 121 11.55 -4.76 27.49
N ASP A 122 10.84 -3.64 27.63
CA ASP A 122 10.73 -2.62 26.56
C ASP A 122 12.10 -1.98 26.23
N GLN A 123 13.09 -2.13 27.11
CA GLN A 123 14.47 -1.65 26.93
C GLN A 123 15.41 -2.74 26.38
N THR A 124 14.89 -3.94 26.12
CA THR A 124 15.67 -5.08 25.64
C THR A 124 15.40 -5.34 24.16
N ARG A 125 16.11 -6.32 23.59
CA ARG A 125 15.88 -6.78 22.21
C ARG A 125 14.56 -7.55 22.05
N PHE A 126 13.91 -7.92 23.15
CA PHE A 126 12.64 -8.65 23.13
C PHE A 126 11.60 -7.92 23.96
N THR A 127 10.90 -6.98 23.32
CA THR A 127 9.77 -6.27 23.92
C THR A 127 8.61 -7.25 24.11
N LEU A 128 8.14 -7.42 25.33
CA LEU A 128 6.99 -8.27 25.61
C LEU A 128 5.72 -7.64 25.01
N THR A 129 5.13 -8.29 24.01
CA THR A 129 3.91 -7.84 23.34
C THR A 129 2.91 -8.98 23.21
N GLY A 130 1.62 -8.64 23.17
CA GLY A 130 0.53 -9.61 23.05
C GLY A 130 0.61 -10.73 24.10
N ALA A 131 0.49 -11.97 23.64
CA ALA A 131 0.48 -13.15 24.51
C ALA A 131 1.76 -13.30 25.37
N HIS A 132 2.92 -12.81 24.90
CA HIS A 132 4.19 -12.88 25.63
C HIS A 132 4.21 -12.04 26.92
N ARG A 133 3.24 -11.13 27.13
CA ARG A 133 3.13 -10.42 28.42
C ARG A 133 2.61 -11.30 29.55
N ALA A 134 1.92 -12.40 29.21
CA ALA A 134 1.25 -13.27 30.15
C ALA A 134 1.97 -14.60 30.41
N VAL A 135 3.09 -14.86 29.73
CA VAL A 135 3.87 -16.09 29.93
C VAL A 135 4.70 -16.01 31.21
N ASP A 136 4.87 -17.16 31.87
CA ASP A 136 5.75 -17.26 33.03
C ASP A 136 7.22 -17.03 32.63
N CYS A 137 8.00 -16.41 33.52
CA CYS A 137 9.41 -16.09 33.27
C CYS A 137 10.21 -17.32 32.85
N VAL A 138 9.89 -18.49 33.42
CA VAL A 138 10.57 -19.77 33.16
C VAL A 138 10.31 -20.31 31.76
N ALA A 139 9.31 -19.80 31.03
CA ALA A 139 9.07 -20.19 29.64
C ALA A 139 10.21 -19.70 28.73
N CYS A 140 10.80 -18.53 29.04
CA CYS A 140 11.89 -17.94 28.27
C CYS A 140 13.24 -18.04 29.00
N HIS A 141 13.25 -17.76 30.31
CA HIS A 141 14.46 -17.81 31.13
C HIS A 141 14.64 -19.20 31.71
N GLN A 142 15.18 -20.10 30.90
CA GLN A 142 15.39 -21.49 31.31
C GLN A 142 16.47 -21.62 32.41
N PRO A 143 16.40 -22.66 33.26
CA PRO A 143 17.44 -22.92 34.25
C PRO A 143 18.80 -23.18 33.59
N SER A 144 19.84 -22.54 34.13
CA SER A 144 21.23 -22.85 33.77
C SER A 144 21.66 -24.20 34.37
N ALA A 145 22.84 -24.69 33.95
CA ALA A 145 23.47 -25.88 34.53
C ALA A 145 23.70 -25.78 36.05
N GLN A 146 23.67 -24.57 36.63
CA GLN A 146 23.81 -24.33 38.07
C GLN A 146 22.46 -24.23 38.81
N GLY A 147 21.33 -24.49 38.15
CA GLY A 147 20.02 -24.68 38.80
C GLY A 147 19.19 -23.41 39.05
N GLY A 148 19.51 -22.27 38.41
CA GLY A 148 18.71 -21.04 38.48
C GLY A 148 18.43 -20.45 37.09
N LEU A 149 17.39 -19.62 36.97
CA LEU A 149 17.01 -19.03 35.68
C LEU A 149 18.16 -18.18 35.09
N GLN A 150 18.30 -18.23 33.77
CA GLN A 150 19.25 -17.44 33.01
C GLN A 150 18.53 -16.29 32.29
N PHE A 151 18.86 -15.05 32.67
CA PHE A 151 18.18 -13.85 32.19
C PHE A 151 18.83 -13.23 30.95
N VAL A 152 20.12 -13.50 30.73
CA VAL A 152 20.88 -12.98 29.59
C VAL A 152 21.16 -14.04 28.53
N GLY A 153 21.33 -13.60 27.28
CA GLY A 153 21.72 -14.48 26.17
C GLY A 153 20.58 -15.27 25.54
N GLN A 154 19.32 -15.01 25.91
CA GLN A 154 18.17 -15.59 25.24
C GLN A 154 18.00 -15.03 23.83
N SER A 155 17.57 -15.89 22.91
CA SER A 155 17.31 -15.60 21.51
C SER A 155 15.96 -14.87 21.39
N PRO A 156 15.89 -13.66 20.80
CA PRO A 156 14.62 -12.99 20.50
C PRO A 156 13.91 -13.55 19.27
N GLU A 157 14.56 -14.43 18.51
CA GLU A 157 14.04 -14.96 17.26
C GLU A 157 12.89 -15.94 17.51
N CYS A 158 11.74 -15.70 16.85
CA CYS A 158 10.51 -16.49 17.02
C CYS A 158 10.74 -18.00 16.96
N LEU A 159 11.49 -18.48 15.97
CA LEU A 159 11.72 -19.92 15.76
C LEU A 159 12.56 -20.60 16.84
N SER A 160 13.37 -19.85 17.59
CA SER A 160 14.16 -20.45 18.67
C SER A 160 13.29 -21.13 19.73
N CYS A 161 12.05 -20.63 19.92
CA CYS A 161 11.05 -21.23 20.79
C CYS A 161 9.90 -21.87 20.02
N HIS A 162 9.52 -21.31 18.87
CA HIS A 162 8.33 -21.72 18.13
C HIS A 162 8.59 -22.70 16.96
N GLN A 163 9.79 -23.30 16.86
CA GLN A 163 10.09 -24.32 15.84
C GLN A 163 9.06 -25.46 15.79
N PRO A 164 8.63 -26.07 16.93
CA PRO A 164 7.64 -27.14 16.88
C PRO A 164 6.29 -26.68 16.33
N GLN A 165 5.86 -25.48 16.69
CA GLN A 165 4.60 -24.88 16.23
C GLN A 165 4.67 -24.55 14.75
N PHE A 166 5.80 -24.01 14.27
CA PHE A 166 6.04 -23.77 12.85
C PHE A 166 5.97 -25.07 12.05
N ALA A 167 6.63 -26.15 12.53
CA ALA A 167 6.61 -27.45 11.86
C ALA A 167 5.24 -28.15 11.88
N ALA A 168 4.44 -27.90 12.93
CA ALA A 168 3.13 -28.51 13.11
C ALA A 168 1.99 -27.77 12.41
N ALA A 169 2.19 -26.54 11.94
CA ALA A 169 1.17 -25.76 11.26
C ALA A 169 0.66 -26.49 9.99
N LYS A 170 -0.67 -26.49 9.79
CA LYS A 170 -1.35 -27.12 8.63
C LYS A 170 -2.38 -26.22 7.95
N ASN A 171 -2.54 -24.98 8.41
CA ASN A 171 -3.47 -24.02 7.83
C ASN A 171 -2.91 -22.59 7.89
N PRO A 172 -1.99 -22.23 6.98
CA PRO A 172 -1.38 -23.07 5.95
C PRO A 172 -0.30 -24.03 6.50
N ASP A 173 0.10 -25.03 5.73
CA ASP A 173 1.27 -25.87 6.09
C ASP A 173 2.55 -25.07 5.82
N HIS A 174 3.26 -24.67 6.87
CA HIS A 174 4.44 -23.81 6.73
C HIS A 174 5.62 -24.53 6.09
N VAL A 175 5.84 -25.79 6.46
CA VAL A 175 7.01 -26.57 6.01
C VAL A 175 6.80 -27.06 4.59
N GLN A 176 5.65 -27.70 4.35
CA GLN A 176 5.31 -28.15 3.01
C GLN A 176 5.19 -26.94 2.07
N GLY A 177 4.60 -25.84 2.58
CA GLY A 177 4.43 -24.50 2.00
C GLY A 177 5.70 -23.84 1.48
N GLY A 178 6.87 -24.20 2.04
CA GLY A 178 8.10 -23.44 1.89
C GLY A 178 7.97 -22.00 2.41
N LEU A 179 7.16 -21.79 3.45
CA LEU A 179 6.90 -20.44 3.98
C LEU A 179 8.14 -19.88 4.70
N PRO A 180 8.34 -18.56 4.66
CA PRO A 180 9.54 -17.97 5.23
C PRO A 180 9.47 -17.94 6.76
N GLU A 181 10.65 -17.89 7.39
CA GLU A 181 10.81 -17.96 8.84
C GLU A 181 10.59 -16.62 9.55
N ASN A 182 10.42 -15.53 8.80
CA ASN A 182 10.09 -14.21 9.32
C ASN A 182 8.59 -14.10 9.59
N CYS A 183 8.22 -14.69 10.73
CA CYS A 183 6.85 -14.87 11.20
C CYS A 183 6.02 -13.58 11.13
N GLU A 184 6.63 -12.42 11.36
CA GLU A 184 6.00 -11.09 11.39
C GLU A 184 5.44 -10.64 10.03
N GLN A 185 5.83 -11.28 8.92
CA GLN A 185 5.18 -11.04 7.63
C GLN A 185 3.72 -11.48 7.60
N CYS A 186 3.36 -12.45 8.46
CA CYS A 186 2.04 -13.06 8.49
C CYS A 186 1.36 -12.92 9.85
N HIS A 187 2.12 -13.06 10.94
CA HIS A 187 1.59 -13.17 12.29
C HIS A 187 1.87 -11.91 13.11
N SER A 188 0.94 -11.64 14.03
CA SER A 188 1.09 -10.64 15.08
C SER A 188 1.11 -11.34 16.43
N SER A 189 1.92 -10.85 17.37
CA SER A 189 1.94 -11.34 18.76
C SER A 189 0.60 -11.14 19.49
N THR A 190 -0.28 -10.26 19.00
CA THR A 190 -1.61 -9.99 19.55
C THR A 190 -2.73 -10.80 18.88
N GLU A 191 -2.54 -11.23 17.64
CA GLU A 191 -3.53 -12.00 16.86
C GLU A 191 -2.84 -13.14 16.08
N TRP A 192 -2.21 -14.07 16.80
CA TRP A 192 -1.37 -15.10 16.18
C TRP A 192 -2.12 -16.00 15.19
N ASP A 193 -3.34 -16.41 15.54
CA ASP A 193 -4.15 -17.34 14.74
C ASP A 193 -4.74 -16.71 13.46
N ARG A 194 -4.53 -15.41 13.24
CA ARG A 194 -5.04 -14.67 12.08
C ARG A 194 -3.89 -14.19 11.22
N GLY A 195 -3.25 -15.14 10.53
CA GLY A 195 -2.29 -14.84 9.48
C GLY A 195 -2.83 -13.82 8.47
N ARG A 196 -2.05 -12.78 8.18
CA ARG A 196 -2.33 -11.74 7.20
C ARG A 196 -1.09 -11.51 6.36
N PHE A 197 -1.16 -11.77 5.06
CA PHE A 197 -0.08 -11.48 4.14
C PHE A 197 -0.49 -10.32 3.22
N ASN A 198 0.42 -9.36 3.01
CA ASN A 198 0.16 -8.23 2.13
C ASN A 198 0.50 -8.59 0.67
N HIS A 199 -0.52 -8.74 -0.17
CA HIS A 199 -0.34 -8.96 -1.60
C HIS A 199 -0.09 -7.68 -2.42
N ASP A 200 -0.34 -6.49 -1.85
CA ASP A 200 -0.29 -5.22 -2.61
C ASP A 200 1.14 -4.89 -3.12
N GLU A 201 2.18 -5.43 -2.47
CA GLU A 201 3.59 -5.27 -2.86
C GLU A 201 4.14 -6.47 -3.65
N GLY A 202 3.31 -7.50 -3.87
CA GLY A 202 3.69 -8.74 -4.53
C GLY A 202 3.45 -8.73 -6.05
N PRO A 203 3.81 -9.82 -6.74
CA PRO A 203 3.61 -9.98 -8.19
C PRO A 203 2.12 -10.09 -8.59
N PHE A 204 1.22 -10.31 -7.62
CA PHE A 204 -0.21 -10.41 -7.86
C PHE A 204 -1.00 -9.66 -6.78
N PRO A 205 -1.16 -8.33 -6.93
CA PRO A 205 -1.97 -7.52 -6.04
C PRO A 205 -3.45 -7.93 -6.09
N LEU A 206 -4.01 -8.29 -4.95
CA LEU A 206 -5.42 -8.66 -4.86
C LEU A 206 -6.29 -7.41 -4.99
N THR A 207 -7.19 -7.37 -5.97
CA THR A 207 -8.11 -6.25 -6.19
C THR A 207 -9.54 -6.75 -6.38
N GLY A 208 -10.52 -5.87 -6.13
CA GLY A 208 -11.94 -6.20 -6.24
C GLY A 208 -12.33 -7.41 -5.37
N ALA A 209 -13.07 -8.35 -5.96
CA ALA A 209 -13.57 -9.55 -5.29
C ALA A 209 -12.46 -10.48 -4.78
N HIS A 210 -11.27 -10.43 -5.40
CA HIS A 210 -10.13 -11.26 -5.00
C HIS A 210 -9.58 -10.93 -3.61
N ARG A 211 -9.92 -9.77 -3.02
CA ARG A 211 -9.49 -9.44 -1.64
C ARG A 211 -10.16 -10.30 -0.56
N ALA A 212 -11.25 -11.00 -0.91
CA ALA A 212 -12.02 -11.82 0.04
C ALA A 212 -11.75 -13.33 -0.08
N VAL A 213 -10.90 -13.76 -1.01
CA VAL A 213 -10.58 -15.19 -1.20
C VAL A 213 -9.64 -15.69 -0.11
N ARG A 214 -9.72 -16.98 0.23
CA ARG A 214 -8.81 -17.58 1.22
C ARG A 214 -7.49 -17.95 0.53
N CYS A 215 -6.38 -17.92 1.27
CA CYS A 215 -5.06 -18.27 0.74
C CYS A 215 -5.07 -19.65 0.05
N VAL A 216 -5.70 -20.65 0.68
CA VAL A 216 -5.78 -22.04 0.18
C VAL A 216 -6.58 -22.21 -1.11
N ASP A 217 -7.40 -21.22 -1.48
CA ASP A 217 -8.18 -21.26 -2.72
C ASP A 217 -7.31 -20.89 -3.93
N CYS A 218 -6.20 -20.17 -3.72
CA CYS A 218 -5.21 -19.82 -4.77
C CYS A 218 -3.92 -20.64 -4.65
N HIS A 219 -3.46 -20.88 -3.42
CA HIS A 219 -2.24 -21.62 -3.12
C HIS A 219 -2.57 -23.10 -2.88
N THR A 220 -2.97 -23.78 -3.95
CA THR A 220 -3.48 -25.16 -3.89
C THR A 220 -2.38 -26.22 -3.86
N THR A 221 -1.13 -25.85 -4.18
CA THR A 221 0.02 -26.76 -4.13
C THR A 221 0.78 -26.62 -2.82
N SER A 222 1.76 -27.50 -2.63
CA SER A 222 2.70 -27.39 -1.53
C SER A 222 3.57 -26.13 -1.61
N HIS A 223 3.81 -25.54 -2.78
CA HIS A 223 4.64 -24.33 -2.86
C HIS A 223 3.76 -23.13 -3.16
N TYR A 224 3.67 -22.21 -2.20
CA TYR A 224 2.82 -21.02 -2.34
C TYR A 224 3.21 -20.16 -3.56
N SER A 225 4.46 -20.23 -4.01
CA SER A 225 4.93 -19.56 -5.23
C SER A 225 4.31 -20.09 -6.53
N ASP A 226 3.68 -21.26 -6.54
CA ASP A 226 3.17 -21.89 -7.75
C ASP A 226 1.80 -21.35 -8.18
N ALA A 227 1.13 -20.58 -7.31
CA ALA A 227 -0.19 -20.05 -7.59
C ALA A 227 -0.17 -19.25 -8.91
N PRO A 228 -1.07 -19.54 -9.86
CA PRO A 228 -1.08 -18.85 -11.14
C PRO A 228 -1.45 -17.38 -10.96
N THR A 229 -0.74 -16.50 -11.67
CA THR A 229 -0.99 -15.05 -11.67
C THR A 229 -1.75 -14.58 -12.90
N GLN A 230 -1.99 -15.48 -13.86
CA GLN A 230 -2.80 -15.21 -15.05
C GLN A 230 -4.25 -15.60 -14.78
N CYS A 231 -5.20 -14.75 -15.18
CA CYS A 231 -6.63 -14.94 -14.93
C CYS A 231 -7.12 -16.33 -15.36
N ALA A 232 -6.76 -16.77 -16.57
CA ALA A 232 -7.13 -18.07 -17.11
C ALA A 232 -6.59 -19.25 -16.27
N GLY A 233 -5.51 -19.07 -15.52
CA GLY A 233 -4.99 -20.12 -14.63
C GLY A 233 -6.00 -20.59 -13.58
N CYS A 234 -6.95 -19.74 -13.18
CA CYS A 234 -8.06 -20.08 -12.30
C CYS A 234 -9.40 -20.10 -13.03
N HIS A 235 -9.61 -19.18 -13.98
CA HIS A 235 -10.88 -18.93 -14.64
C HIS A 235 -10.99 -19.58 -16.02
N GLN A 236 -10.17 -20.59 -16.35
CA GLN A 236 -10.27 -21.29 -17.64
C GLN A 236 -11.65 -21.94 -17.82
N ALA A 237 -12.16 -22.58 -16.76
CA ALA A 237 -13.50 -23.19 -16.81
C ALA A 237 -14.60 -22.14 -17.00
N ASP A 238 -14.47 -20.96 -16.37
CA ASP A 238 -15.44 -19.87 -16.55
C ASP A 238 -15.38 -19.34 -18.00
N TYR A 239 -14.18 -19.15 -18.53
CA TYR A 239 -13.93 -18.74 -19.91
C TYR A 239 -14.54 -19.73 -20.92
N ASP A 240 -14.27 -21.02 -20.76
CA ASP A 240 -14.73 -22.08 -21.68
C ASP A 240 -16.26 -22.26 -21.66
N ASN A 241 -16.89 -22.00 -20.50
CA ASN A 241 -18.33 -22.20 -20.31
C ASN A 241 -19.18 -20.95 -20.53
N THR A 242 -18.59 -19.78 -20.76
CA THR A 242 -19.36 -18.56 -21.05
C THR A 242 -20.07 -18.70 -22.39
N THR A 243 -21.37 -18.37 -22.44
CA THR A 243 -22.17 -18.43 -23.67
C THR A 243 -22.61 -17.07 -24.19
N ASP A 244 -22.47 -16.00 -23.40
CA ASP A 244 -22.96 -14.66 -23.74
C ASP A 244 -21.97 -13.55 -23.34
N PRO A 245 -21.14 -13.06 -24.29
CA PRO A 245 -20.82 -13.71 -25.56
C PRO A 245 -19.99 -14.99 -25.35
N ASN A 246 -20.07 -15.94 -26.27
CA ASN A 246 -19.30 -17.18 -26.16
C ASN A 246 -17.80 -16.93 -26.42
N HIS A 247 -16.96 -16.97 -25.37
CA HIS A 247 -15.54 -16.66 -25.50
C HIS A 247 -14.77 -17.64 -26.38
N ALA A 248 -14.91 -18.94 -26.12
CA ALA A 248 -14.22 -19.98 -26.89
C ALA A 248 -14.68 -19.99 -28.35
N GLY A 249 -15.98 -19.85 -28.60
CA GLY A 249 -16.57 -19.80 -29.94
C GLY A 249 -16.15 -18.56 -30.73
N ALA A 250 -16.01 -17.41 -30.07
CA ALA A 250 -15.52 -16.17 -30.66
C ALA A 250 -13.99 -16.10 -30.79
N SER A 251 -13.26 -17.06 -30.20
CA SER A 251 -11.80 -17.03 -30.08
C SER A 251 -11.27 -15.76 -29.41
N PHE A 252 -11.92 -15.32 -28.32
CA PHE A 252 -11.44 -14.19 -27.54
C PHE A 252 -10.08 -14.48 -26.88
N PRO A 253 -9.27 -13.45 -26.59
CA PRO A 253 -8.02 -13.67 -25.88
C PRO A 253 -8.28 -13.95 -24.39
N THR A 254 -7.31 -14.57 -23.72
CA THR A 254 -7.30 -14.77 -22.26
C THR A 254 -6.77 -13.57 -21.49
N THR A 255 -6.57 -12.42 -22.16
CA THR A 255 -6.27 -11.12 -21.55
C THR A 255 -7.53 -10.50 -20.97
N CYS A 256 -8.07 -11.12 -19.91
CA CYS A 256 -9.39 -10.80 -19.35
C CYS A 256 -9.58 -9.30 -19.02
N LEU A 257 -8.52 -8.61 -18.61
CA LEU A 257 -8.56 -7.20 -18.21
C LEU A 257 -8.79 -6.22 -19.37
N ASP A 258 -8.76 -6.69 -20.62
CA ASP A 258 -9.15 -5.88 -21.77
C ASP A 258 -10.67 -5.61 -21.80
N CYS A 259 -11.46 -6.47 -21.15
CA CYS A 259 -12.92 -6.41 -21.12
C CYS A 259 -13.51 -6.40 -19.71
N HIS A 260 -12.93 -7.14 -18.77
CA HIS A 260 -13.45 -7.36 -17.43
C HIS A 260 -12.63 -6.64 -16.35
N GLY A 261 -13.29 -6.28 -15.26
CA GLY A 261 -12.64 -5.82 -14.03
C GLY A 261 -12.49 -6.96 -13.01
N THR A 262 -11.78 -6.68 -11.91
CA THR A 262 -11.61 -7.66 -10.82
C THR A 262 -12.72 -7.61 -9.77
N THR A 263 -13.71 -6.72 -9.93
CA THR A 263 -14.82 -6.53 -8.98
C THR A 263 -16.03 -7.39 -9.32
N SER A 264 -16.35 -7.54 -10.61
CA SER A 264 -17.41 -8.41 -11.12
C SER A 264 -17.08 -8.80 -12.56
N TRP A 265 -17.55 -9.99 -12.98
CA TRP A 265 -17.53 -10.41 -14.37
C TRP A 265 -18.58 -9.65 -15.22
N ASP A 266 -19.66 -9.20 -14.59
CA ASP A 266 -20.73 -8.46 -15.25
C ASP A 266 -20.31 -7.04 -15.65
N GLY A 267 -20.91 -6.54 -16.73
CA GLY A 267 -20.64 -5.18 -17.23
C GLY A 267 -19.31 -5.08 -17.99
N ALA A 268 -18.88 -6.18 -18.61
CA ALA A 268 -17.73 -6.19 -19.48
C ALA A 268 -17.84 -5.08 -20.55
N ALA A 269 -16.76 -4.35 -20.75
CA ALA A 269 -16.71 -3.25 -21.70
C ALA A 269 -15.43 -3.34 -22.52
N PHE A 270 -15.58 -3.35 -23.85
CA PHE A 270 -14.45 -3.35 -24.77
C PHE A 270 -14.35 -2.01 -25.48
N ASN A 271 -13.15 -1.43 -25.52
CA ASN A 271 -12.90 -0.18 -26.22
C ASN A 271 -12.41 -0.42 -27.66
N HIS A 272 -13.30 -0.22 -28.63
CA HIS A 272 -12.96 -0.34 -30.06
C HIS A 272 -11.84 0.60 -30.54
N ASP A 273 -11.56 1.71 -29.83
CA ASP A 273 -10.44 2.60 -30.19
C ASP A 273 -9.06 1.94 -30.02
N GLN A 274 -9.00 0.81 -29.29
CA GLN A 274 -7.81 -0.02 -29.13
C GLN A 274 -7.67 -1.08 -30.24
N SER A 275 -8.69 -1.24 -31.09
CA SER A 275 -8.68 -2.18 -32.20
C SER A 275 -8.06 -1.56 -33.47
N GLY A 276 -7.78 -2.41 -34.47
CA GLY A 276 -7.34 -1.96 -35.80
C GLY A 276 -8.42 -1.19 -36.59
N PHE A 277 -9.68 -1.19 -36.13
CA PHE A 277 -10.78 -0.49 -36.78
C PHE A 277 -11.52 0.40 -35.78
N LYS A 278 -11.14 1.69 -35.74
CA LYS A 278 -11.78 2.68 -34.87
C LYS A 278 -13.16 3.03 -35.39
N LEU A 279 -14.18 2.82 -34.55
CA LEU A 279 -15.56 3.18 -34.90
C LEU A 279 -15.69 4.70 -34.98
N THR A 280 -16.01 5.20 -36.17
CA THR A 280 -16.21 6.63 -36.43
C THR A 280 -17.50 6.86 -37.21
N GLY A 281 -18.09 8.04 -37.03
CA GLY A 281 -19.34 8.41 -37.69
C GLY A 281 -20.45 7.38 -37.46
N ALA A 282 -21.13 6.97 -38.54
CA ALA A 282 -22.26 6.03 -38.47
C ALA A 282 -21.89 4.66 -37.86
N HIS A 283 -20.63 4.22 -37.96
CA HIS A 283 -20.18 2.94 -37.41
C HIS A 283 -20.20 2.88 -35.87
N ARG A 284 -20.24 4.03 -35.17
CA ARG A 284 -20.30 4.06 -33.69
C ARG A 284 -21.59 3.49 -33.12
N SER A 285 -22.68 3.53 -33.89
CA SER A 285 -24.00 3.06 -33.49
C SER A 285 -24.38 1.72 -34.13
N THR A 286 -23.47 1.10 -34.88
CA THR A 286 -23.72 -0.19 -35.53
C THR A 286 -23.74 -1.30 -34.50
N ALA A 287 -24.76 -2.16 -34.56
CA ALA A 287 -24.85 -3.32 -33.69
C ALA A 287 -23.71 -4.32 -33.99
N CYS A 288 -23.17 -4.97 -32.96
CA CYS A 288 -21.97 -5.79 -33.08
C CYS A 288 -22.11 -6.91 -34.12
N ASP A 289 -23.28 -7.55 -34.20
CA ASP A 289 -23.60 -8.65 -35.11
C ASP A 289 -23.56 -8.25 -36.60
N GLN A 290 -23.69 -6.95 -36.90
CA GLN A 290 -23.58 -6.43 -38.26
C GLN A 290 -22.14 -6.44 -38.77
N CYS A 291 -21.15 -6.39 -37.87
CA CYS A 291 -19.73 -6.48 -38.22
C CYS A 291 -19.16 -7.87 -37.88
N HIS A 292 -19.56 -8.42 -36.74
CA HIS A 292 -19.09 -9.68 -36.19
C HIS A 292 -20.10 -10.79 -36.45
N VAL A 293 -20.26 -11.12 -37.74
CA VAL A 293 -21.22 -12.12 -38.21
C VAL A 293 -20.97 -13.47 -37.54
N ASN A 294 -22.03 -14.16 -37.14
CA ASN A 294 -21.98 -15.42 -36.38
C ASN A 294 -21.20 -15.33 -35.06
N ASN A 295 -21.12 -14.13 -34.46
CA ASN A 295 -20.34 -13.86 -33.25
C ASN A 295 -18.84 -14.18 -33.43
N GLN A 296 -18.31 -14.02 -34.64
CA GLN A 296 -16.87 -14.08 -34.90
C GLN A 296 -16.26 -12.68 -34.80
N TYR A 297 -15.51 -12.46 -33.72
CA TYR A 297 -14.91 -11.16 -33.40
C TYR A 297 -13.46 -11.01 -33.86
N THR A 298 -12.87 -12.10 -34.36
CA THR A 298 -11.52 -12.12 -34.93
C THR A 298 -11.61 -12.18 -36.45
N GLY A 299 -10.65 -11.53 -37.13
CA GLY A 299 -10.56 -11.56 -38.60
C GLY A 299 -11.64 -10.78 -39.35
N THR A 300 -12.47 -9.99 -38.65
CA THR A 300 -13.43 -9.09 -39.30
C THR A 300 -12.70 -8.12 -40.23
N PRO A 301 -13.05 -8.09 -41.54
CA PRO A 301 -12.42 -7.19 -42.49
C PRO A 301 -12.61 -5.71 -42.09
N SER A 302 -11.57 -4.91 -42.27
CA SER A 302 -11.56 -3.49 -41.89
C SER A 302 -11.57 -2.54 -43.10
N THR A 303 -11.60 -3.08 -44.32
CA THR A 303 -11.64 -2.27 -45.55
C THR A 303 -13.09 -1.93 -45.91
N CYS A 304 -13.32 -0.72 -46.42
CA CYS A 304 -14.66 -0.25 -46.77
C CYS A 304 -15.38 -1.22 -47.72
N LEU A 305 -14.69 -1.65 -48.77
CA LEU A 305 -15.26 -2.49 -49.82
C LEU A 305 -15.63 -3.90 -49.34
N ALA A 306 -14.96 -4.42 -48.30
CA ALA A 306 -15.30 -5.75 -47.78
C ALA A 306 -16.74 -5.84 -47.26
N CYS A 307 -17.32 -4.71 -46.83
CA CYS A 307 -18.72 -4.61 -46.39
C CYS A 307 -19.59 -3.86 -47.40
N HIS A 308 -19.06 -2.81 -48.03
CA HIS A 308 -19.79 -1.90 -48.89
C HIS A 308 -19.60 -2.18 -50.39
N GLN A 309 -19.28 -3.42 -50.78
CA GLN A 309 -19.17 -3.81 -52.19
C GLN A 309 -20.48 -3.55 -52.95
N ALA A 310 -21.61 -3.97 -52.37
CA ALA A 310 -22.91 -3.76 -52.99
C ALA A 310 -23.26 -2.27 -53.13
N ASP A 311 -22.87 -1.44 -52.15
CA ASP A 311 -23.08 0.01 -52.23
C ASP A 311 -22.22 0.62 -53.34
N TYR A 312 -20.95 0.22 -53.45
CA TYR A 312 -20.04 0.62 -54.52
C TYR A 312 -20.60 0.25 -55.90
N ASP A 313 -21.01 -1.02 -56.09
CA ASP A 313 -21.50 -1.53 -57.38
C ASP A 313 -22.82 -0.88 -57.82
N ASN A 314 -23.70 -0.56 -56.86
CA ASN A 314 -25.04 -0.04 -57.14
C ASN A 314 -25.14 1.49 -57.11
N THR A 315 -24.07 2.22 -56.81
CA THR A 315 -24.12 3.69 -56.84
C THR A 315 -24.35 4.17 -58.28
N ALA A 316 -25.28 5.12 -58.47
CA ALA A 316 -25.62 5.65 -59.79
C ALA A 316 -25.17 7.11 -60.02
N ASN A 317 -24.81 7.85 -58.97
CA ASN A 317 -24.51 9.27 -59.07
C ASN A 317 -23.30 9.69 -58.21
N PRO A 318 -22.09 9.75 -58.78
CA PRO A 318 -21.71 9.16 -60.07
C PRO A 318 -21.66 7.62 -59.99
N ASN A 319 -21.72 6.93 -61.13
CA ASN A 319 -21.63 5.47 -61.13
C ASN A 319 -20.20 5.00 -60.88
N HIS A 320 -19.91 4.48 -59.69
CA HIS A 320 -18.56 4.10 -59.29
C HIS A 320 -17.95 3.01 -60.17
N LEU A 321 -18.69 1.92 -60.38
CA LEU A 321 -18.24 0.75 -61.12
C LEU A 321 -18.01 1.05 -62.60
N ALA A 322 -18.97 1.74 -63.24
CA ALA A 322 -18.90 2.04 -64.66
C ALA A 322 -17.80 3.06 -64.97
N ALA A 323 -17.54 4.00 -64.06
CA ALA A 323 -16.45 4.97 -64.18
C ALA A 323 -15.11 4.47 -63.65
N ASN A 324 -15.04 3.23 -63.15
CA ASN A 324 -13.84 2.59 -62.63
C ASN A 324 -13.15 3.42 -61.52
N PHE A 325 -13.93 3.97 -60.59
CA PHE A 325 -13.40 4.75 -59.48
C PHE A 325 -12.55 3.89 -58.52
N PRO A 326 -11.52 4.45 -57.87
CA PRO A 326 -10.72 3.73 -56.87
C PRO A 326 -11.58 3.19 -55.71
N THR A 327 -11.13 2.08 -55.12
CA THR A 327 -11.80 1.46 -53.96
C THR A 327 -11.28 1.98 -52.62
N ASP A 328 -10.34 2.93 -52.64
CA ASP A 328 -9.96 3.71 -51.46
C ASP A 328 -11.01 4.78 -51.19
N CYS A 329 -12.14 4.36 -50.59
CA CYS A 329 -13.30 5.21 -50.38
C CYS A 329 -12.99 6.46 -49.55
N ALA A 330 -12.00 6.38 -48.65
CA ALA A 330 -11.60 7.48 -47.77
C ALA A 330 -11.00 8.67 -48.52
N SER A 331 -10.64 8.50 -49.80
CA SER A 331 -10.20 9.60 -50.67
C SER A 331 -11.30 10.62 -51.00
N CYS A 332 -12.58 10.20 -50.96
CA CYS A 332 -13.73 11.03 -51.32
C CYS A 332 -14.81 11.08 -50.23
N HIS A 333 -14.95 10.01 -49.44
CA HIS A 333 -16.01 9.86 -48.45
C HIS A 333 -15.47 9.92 -47.02
N THR A 334 -16.32 10.38 -46.09
CA THR A 334 -16.05 10.31 -44.65
C THR A 334 -17.10 9.44 -43.97
N THR A 335 -16.71 8.79 -42.88
CA THR A 335 -17.66 8.00 -42.07
C THR A 335 -18.71 8.85 -41.35
N GLN A 336 -18.44 10.16 -41.16
CA GLN A 336 -19.34 11.10 -40.50
C GLN A 336 -20.43 11.62 -41.45
N GLN A 337 -20.05 11.91 -42.69
CA GLN A 337 -20.94 12.34 -43.76
C GLN A 337 -20.56 11.56 -45.02
N TRP A 338 -21.30 10.47 -45.26
CA TRP A 338 -21.04 9.59 -46.39
C TRP A 338 -21.56 10.17 -47.71
N LEU A 339 -22.77 10.76 -47.66
CA LEU A 339 -23.35 11.48 -48.79
C LEU A 339 -22.68 12.85 -48.96
N GLY A 340 -22.55 13.30 -50.21
CA GLY A 340 -21.87 14.55 -50.53
C GLY A 340 -20.36 14.40 -50.57
N ALA A 341 -19.87 13.32 -51.18
CA ALA A 341 -18.45 13.06 -51.37
C ALA A 341 -17.74 14.29 -51.93
N THR A 342 -16.60 14.64 -51.33
CA THR A 342 -15.80 15.78 -51.76
C THR A 342 -14.66 15.27 -52.60
N PHE A 343 -14.47 15.86 -53.78
CA PHE A 343 -13.36 15.53 -54.67
C PHE A 343 -12.70 16.84 -55.12
N ASP A 344 -11.40 16.96 -54.87
CA ASP A 344 -10.63 18.11 -55.31
C ASP A 344 -10.14 17.90 -56.75
N HIS A 345 -10.95 18.40 -57.70
CA HIS A 345 -10.62 18.34 -59.13
C HIS A 345 -9.38 19.19 -59.46
N ASP A 346 -9.28 20.41 -58.94
CA ASP A 346 -8.23 21.38 -59.29
C ASP A 346 -6.85 20.96 -58.76
N ALA A 347 -6.78 20.12 -57.72
CA ALA A 347 -5.53 19.55 -57.23
C ALA A 347 -4.93 18.50 -58.17
N SER A 348 -5.76 17.79 -58.94
CA SER A 348 -5.33 16.64 -59.74
C SER A 348 -5.48 16.85 -61.26
N PHE A 349 -6.34 17.78 -61.68
CA PHE A 349 -6.77 17.97 -63.06
C PHE A 349 -6.82 19.46 -63.44
N PHE A 350 -7.32 19.77 -64.64
CA PHE A 350 -7.46 21.14 -65.12
C PHE A 350 -8.32 21.97 -64.16
N LYS A 351 -7.90 23.20 -63.88
CA LYS A 351 -8.56 24.04 -62.86
C LYS A 351 -9.89 24.59 -63.37
N ILE A 352 -10.98 24.04 -62.85
CA ILE A 352 -12.37 24.43 -63.19
C ILE A 352 -13.08 25.14 -62.03
N TYR A 353 -12.52 25.09 -60.83
CA TYR A 353 -13.03 25.80 -59.65
C TYR A 353 -12.33 27.14 -59.42
N SER A 354 -11.59 27.65 -60.41
CA SER A 354 -10.91 28.95 -60.36
C SER A 354 -10.90 29.64 -61.73
N GLY A 355 -10.55 30.94 -61.75
CA GLY A 355 -10.55 31.75 -62.97
C GLY A 355 -11.95 31.89 -63.59
N ASP A 356 -11.98 32.05 -64.91
CA ASP A 356 -13.21 32.29 -65.69
C ASP A 356 -14.13 31.05 -65.78
N HIS A 357 -13.68 29.86 -65.35
CA HIS A 357 -14.51 28.65 -65.30
C HIS A 357 -15.29 28.50 -63.98
N ARG A 358 -14.95 29.28 -62.95
CA ARG A 358 -15.54 29.14 -61.62
C ARG A 358 -17.03 29.48 -61.65
N GLY A 359 -17.87 28.47 -61.39
CA GLY A 359 -19.31 28.62 -61.25
C GLY A 359 -20.09 28.55 -62.56
N GLU A 360 -19.43 28.19 -63.66
CA GLU A 360 -20.05 28.10 -65.00
C GLU A 360 -20.70 26.74 -65.31
N TRP A 361 -20.59 25.77 -64.39
CA TRP A 361 -21.13 24.42 -64.54
C TRP A 361 -21.88 24.01 -63.27
N ALA A 362 -22.88 23.14 -63.42
CA ALA A 362 -23.76 22.67 -62.34
C ALA A 362 -23.53 21.20 -62.00
N THR A 363 -23.13 20.37 -62.97
CA THR A 363 -22.86 18.95 -62.77
C THR A 363 -21.60 18.50 -63.48
N CYS A 364 -21.00 17.39 -63.02
CA CYS A 364 -19.84 16.79 -63.70
C CYS A 364 -20.15 16.43 -65.17
N ALA A 365 -21.41 16.08 -65.45
CA ALA A 365 -21.88 15.70 -66.78
C ALA A 365 -21.89 16.86 -67.79
N ASP A 366 -21.82 18.11 -67.31
CA ASP A 366 -21.73 19.29 -68.17
C ASP A 366 -20.42 19.30 -68.97
N CYS A 367 -19.35 18.74 -68.40
CA CYS A 367 -18.05 18.60 -69.03
C CYS A 367 -17.71 17.15 -69.43
N HIS A 368 -18.13 16.18 -68.63
CA HIS A 368 -17.90 14.76 -68.86
C HIS A 368 -19.12 14.11 -69.48
N GLN A 369 -19.22 14.21 -70.81
CA GLN A 369 -20.38 13.75 -71.57
C GLN A 369 -20.54 12.23 -71.58
N THR A 370 -19.47 11.49 -71.29
CA THR A 370 -19.49 10.03 -71.15
C THR A 370 -19.57 9.67 -69.65
N PRO A 371 -20.75 9.27 -69.12
CA PRO A 371 -20.97 9.09 -67.68
C PRO A 371 -20.09 7.99 -67.04
N THR A 372 -19.53 7.12 -67.87
CA THR A 372 -18.70 5.98 -67.49
C THR A 372 -17.21 6.21 -67.78
N ASN A 373 -16.83 7.38 -68.28
CA ASN A 373 -15.45 7.70 -68.57
C ASN A 373 -15.19 9.19 -68.35
N PHE A 374 -14.85 9.56 -67.12
CA PHE A 374 -14.47 10.94 -66.78
C PHE A 374 -13.11 11.35 -67.37
N GLY A 375 -12.35 10.41 -67.97
CA GLY A 375 -11.20 10.74 -68.80
C GLY A 375 -11.57 11.23 -70.20
N ASP A 376 -12.81 11.03 -70.62
CA ASP A 376 -13.34 11.49 -71.90
C ASP A 376 -13.98 12.88 -71.70
N PHE A 377 -13.30 13.90 -72.20
CA PHE A 377 -13.74 15.28 -72.15
C PHE A 377 -13.24 16.03 -73.38
N THR A 378 -13.92 17.12 -73.71
CA THR A 378 -13.46 18.06 -74.73
C THR A 378 -13.72 19.48 -74.26
N CYS A 379 -12.76 20.37 -74.47
CA CYS A 379 -12.90 21.79 -74.16
C CYS A 379 -13.98 22.46 -75.04
N LEU A 380 -14.39 21.80 -76.13
CA LEU A 380 -15.24 22.39 -77.17
C LEU A 380 -16.74 22.22 -76.92
N SER A 381 -17.16 21.40 -75.94
CA SER A 381 -18.57 21.00 -75.79
C SER A 381 -19.19 21.26 -74.41
N CYS A 382 -18.45 21.85 -73.46
CA CYS A 382 -18.99 22.18 -72.14
C CYS A 382 -19.87 23.43 -72.23
N HIS A 383 -19.26 24.61 -72.36
CA HIS A 383 -19.96 25.89 -72.48
C HIS A 383 -19.08 26.87 -73.27
N GLU A 384 -19.67 27.69 -74.15
CA GLU A 384 -19.07 28.91 -74.74
C GLU A 384 -17.90 28.79 -75.73
N HIS A 385 -17.22 27.64 -75.83
CA HIS A 385 -16.06 27.41 -76.69
C HIS A 385 -16.40 27.16 -78.17
N SER A 386 -17.33 27.92 -78.76
CA SER A 386 -17.63 27.80 -80.20
C SER A 386 -16.47 28.28 -81.06
N GLN A 387 -16.28 27.66 -82.23
CA GLN A 387 -15.17 27.98 -83.14
C GLN A 387 -15.09 29.46 -83.48
N THR A 388 -16.22 30.07 -83.86
CA THR A 388 -16.26 31.48 -84.24
C THR A 388 -15.84 32.41 -83.11
N LYS A 389 -16.23 32.09 -81.86
CA LYS A 389 -15.86 32.90 -80.69
C LYS A 389 -14.38 32.70 -80.36
N MET A 390 -13.91 31.44 -80.30
CA MET A 390 -12.51 31.14 -80.01
C MET A 390 -11.56 31.72 -81.06
N ASP A 391 -11.89 31.64 -82.35
CA ASP A 391 -11.08 32.22 -83.43
C ASP A 391 -10.98 33.75 -83.31
N SER A 392 -12.04 34.41 -82.82
CA SER A 392 -12.05 35.85 -82.59
C SER A 392 -11.17 36.24 -81.39
N GLU A 393 -11.31 35.55 -80.26
CA GLU A 393 -10.54 35.83 -79.04
C GLU A 393 -9.04 35.52 -79.20
N HIS A 394 -8.70 34.51 -80.01
CA HIS A 394 -7.33 34.08 -80.24
C HIS A 394 -6.70 34.70 -81.50
N ARG A 395 -7.33 35.71 -82.11
CA ARG A 395 -6.82 36.34 -83.32
C ARG A 395 -5.41 36.91 -83.10
N GLY A 396 -4.46 36.48 -83.92
CA GLY A 396 -3.06 36.91 -83.83
C GLY A 396 -2.22 36.14 -82.80
N LYS A 397 -2.77 35.12 -82.13
CA LYS A 397 -2.00 34.19 -81.29
C LYS A 397 -1.34 33.13 -82.16
N ASN A 398 -0.01 33.10 -82.16
CA ASN A 398 0.75 32.12 -82.92
C ASN A 398 0.61 30.72 -82.29
N GLY A 399 0.30 29.71 -83.10
CA GLY A 399 0.11 28.32 -82.65
C GLY A 399 -1.30 27.97 -82.14
N TYR A 400 -2.28 28.89 -82.24
CA TYR A 400 -3.68 28.58 -81.96
C TYR A 400 -4.25 27.60 -82.99
N SER A 401 -4.99 26.60 -82.49
CA SER A 401 -5.74 25.63 -83.30
C SER A 401 -7.03 25.27 -82.56
N TYR A 402 -8.15 25.26 -83.28
CA TYR A 402 -9.46 24.87 -82.73
C TYR A 402 -9.59 23.35 -82.68
N VAL A 403 -8.74 22.72 -81.86
CA VAL A 403 -8.71 21.28 -81.60
C VAL A 403 -8.56 21.10 -80.09
N SER A 404 -9.47 20.33 -79.47
CA SER A 404 -9.52 20.22 -78.00
C SER A 404 -8.20 19.82 -77.35
N SER A 405 -7.40 18.96 -77.99
CA SER A 405 -6.09 18.54 -77.46
C SER A 405 -5.05 19.66 -77.46
N GLU A 406 -5.17 20.62 -78.39
CA GLU A 406 -4.24 21.74 -78.51
C GLU A 406 -4.53 22.86 -77.51
N CYS A 407 -5.76 22.95 -76.99
CA CYS A 407 -6.15 23.95 -75.99
C CYS A 407 -5.23 23.91 -74.75
N LEU A 408 -4.90 22.70 -74.28
CA LEU A 408 -4.05 22.49 -73.09
C LEU A 408 -2.59 22.96 -73.28
N ARG A 409 -2.13 23.16 -74.52
CA ARG A 409 -0.77 23.67 -74.78
C ARG A 409 -0.63 25.15 -74.42
N CYS A 410 -1.72 25.91 -74.52
CA CYS A 410 -1.74 27.34 -74.19
C CYS A 410 -2.46 27.61 -72.86
N HIS A 411 -3.37 26.71 -72.44
CA HIS A 411 -4.08 26.74 -71.17
C HIS A 411 -3.69 25.53 -70.31
N PRO A 412 -2.51 25.56 -69.65
CA PRO A 412 -2.01 24.42 -68.89
C PRO A 412 -2.87 24.15 -67.64
N ARG A 413 -2.67 22.97 -67.05
CA ARG A 413 -3.40 22.46 -65.87
C ARG A 413 -3.15 23.26 -64.57
N THR A 414 -2.37 24.34 -64.59
CA THR A 414 -1.89 25.06 -63.39
C THR A 414 -2.39 26.48 -63.32
#